data_AF-A0A2S2PIN9-F1
#
_entry.id   AF-A0A2S2PIN9-F1
#
_cell.length_a   1.000
_cell.length_b   1.000
_cell.length_c   1.000
_cell.angle_alpha   90.00
_cell.angle_beta   90.00
_cell.angle_gamma   90.00
#
_symmetry.space_group_name_H-M   'P 1'
#
loop_
_entity.id
_entity.type
_entity.pdbx_description
1 polymer ?
#
loop_
_entity_poly.entity_id
_entity_poly.type
_entity_poly.pdbx_seq_one_letter_code
_entity_poly.pdbx_strand_id
1 'polypeptide(L)'
;DEVFMNAQEAVGAHRDTQAFVTPHQPNDYTYEEHLKRRAAAQTRIKCTKGCGRTYKRMEHLKRHLVNECGMPPPHQCYYCPRRFTYNFSRRKHMVIVHKKAISDFISTASGPLHQSTPISSEVSRGAPVTVQIVDGQSQ
;
A
#
# COMPACT_ATOMS: atom_id res chain seq x y z
N ASP A 1 18.05 -53.99 41.40
CA ASP A 1 16.92 -53.07 41.55
C ASP A 1 16.90 -52.02 40.46
N GLU A 2 15.93 -52.22 39.57
CA GLU A 2 15.16 -51.23 38.80
C GLU A 2 15.96 -50.11 38.10
N VAL A 3 16.52 -50.38 36.91
CA VAL A 3 15.93 -50.02 35.59
C VAL A 3 15.69 -48.51 35.41
N PHE A 4 16.69 -47.85 34.82
CA PHE A 4 16.61 -46.98 33.63
C PHE A 4 15.54 -45.86 33.52
N MET A 5 16.05 -44.70 33.09
CA MET A 5 15.38 -43.56 32.45
C MET A 5 14.64 -42.57 33.36
N ASN A 6 15.36 -41.59 33.90
CA ASN A 6 14.78 -40.26 34.00
C ASN A 6 14.83 -39.62 32.62
N ALA A 7 13.73 -39.79 31.89
CA ALA A 7 13.47 -39.17 30.61
C ALA A 7 13.56 -37.64 30.73
N GLN A 8 14.20 -37.02 29.74
CA GLN A 8 13.99 -35.62 29.41
C GLN A 8 12.53 -35.47 28.98
N GLU A 9 11.65 -35.18 29.92
CA GLU A 9 10.27 -34.87 29.58
C GLU A 9 10.23 -33.49 28.93
N ALA A 10 9.92 -33.54 27.64
CA ALA A 10 9.66 -32.40 26.80
C ALA A 10 8.71 -31.43 27.50
N VAL A 11 9.10 -30.16 27.56
CA VAL A 11 8.14 -29.06 27.71
C VAL A 11 7.24 -29.09 26.48
N GLY A 12 6.17 -29.87 26.55
CA GLY A 12 5.04 -29.73 25.66
C GLY A 12 4.60 -28.29 25.77
N ALA A 13 4.70 -27.54 24.68
CA ALA A 13 4.01 -26.27 24.56
C ALA A 13 2.52 -26.57 24.65
N HIS A 14 1.98 -26.57 25.87
CA HIS A 14 0.56 -26.45 26.10
C HIS A 14 0.18 -25.02 25.71
N ARG A 15 0.10 -24.78 24.39
CA ARG A 15 -0.85 -23.80 23.91
C ARG A 15 -2.19 -24.45 24.18
N ASP A 16 -2.79 -24.12 25.32
CA ASP A 16 -4.16 -24.49 25.60
C ASP A 16 -4.98 -24.10 24.39
N THR A 17 -5.48 -25.10 23.69
CA THR A 17 -6.56 -24.93 22.74
C THR A 17 -7.80 -24.74 23.61
N GLN A 18 -7.88 -23.61 24.33
CA GLN A 18 -9.18 -23.06 24.64
C GLN A 18 -9.72 -22.60 23.29
N ALA A 19 -10.28 -23.57 22.56
CA ALA A 19 -11.28 -23.28 21.56
C ALA A 19 -12.36 -22.52 22.33
N PHE A 20 -12.27 -21.20 22.30
CA PHE A 20 -13.43 -20.35 22.45
C PHE A 20 -14.32 -20.74 21.27
N VAL A 21 -15.13 -21.77 21.49
CA VAL A 21 -16.24 -22.11 20.61
C VAL A 21 -17.14 -20.89 20.72
N THR A 22 -16.94 -19.93 19.81
CA THR A 22 -17.93 -18.90 19.56
C THR A 22 -19.23 -19.65 19.32
N PRO A 23 -20.29 -19.43 20.11
CA PRO A 23 -21.60 -19.96 19.78
C PRO A 23 -21.92 -19.44 18.37
N HIS A 24 -21.89 -20.34 17.39
CA HIS A 24 -22.26 -20.00 16.03
C HIS A 24 -23.76 -19.71 16.06
N GLN A 25 -24.11 -18.43 16.18
CA GLN A 25 -25.47 -17.94 16.01
C GLN A 25 -25.94 -18.38 14.61
N PRO A 26 -27.13 -19.01 14.50
CA PRO A 26 -27.60 -19.58 13.24
C PRO A 26 -28.04 -18.44 12.33
N ASN A 27 -27.13 -17.98 11.48
CA ASN A 27 -27.52 -17.26 10.29
C ASN A 27 -27.63 -18.27 9.15
N ASP A 28 -28.83 -18.31 8.57
CA ASP A 28 -29.35 -19.22 7.55
C ASP A 28 -28.67 -19.06 6.18
N TYR A 29 -27.37 -19.32 6.11
CA TYR A 29 -26.66 -19.42 4.83
C TYR A 29 -25.78 -20.66 4.79
N THR A 30 -25.88 -21.37 3.67
CA THR A 30 -25.19 -22.62 3.40
C THR A 30 -23.67 -22.40 3.31
N TYR A 31 -22.87 -23.41 3.65
CA TYR A 31 -21.41 -23.36 3.53
C TYR A 31 -20.95 -22.99 2.10
N GLU A 32 -21.69 -23.43 1.09
CA GLU A 32 -21.47 -23.06 -0.31
C GLU A 32 -21.63 -21.54 -0.55
N GLU A 33 -22.63 -20.90 0.06
CA GLU A 33 -22.80 -19.45 -0.02
C GLU A 33 -21.66 -18.70 0.67
N HIS A 34 -21.13 -19.22 1.79
CA HIS A 34 -19.93 -18.66 2.41
C HIS A 34 -18.73 -18.72 1.45
N LEU A 35 -18.53 -19.86 0.78
CA LEU A 35 -17.47 -20.02 -0.22
C LEU A 35 -17.65 -19.09 -1.42
N LYS A 36 -18.88 -18.93 -1.93
CA LYS A 36 -19.20 -17.99 -3.01
C LYS A 36 -18.95 -16.54 -2.60
N ARG A 37 -19.35 -16.12 -1.40
CA ARG A 37 -19.07 -14.76 -0.88
C ARG A 37 -17.57 -14.53 -0.69
N ARG A 38 -16.85 -15.53 -0.20
CA ARG A 38 -15.38 -15.48 -0.08
C ARG A 38 -14.71 -15.37 -1.45
N ALA A 39 -15.15 -16.14 -2.44
CA ALA A 39 -14.66 -16.07 -3.81
C ALA A 39 -14.98 -14.69 -4.44
N ALA A 40 -16.20 -14.18 -4.26
CA ALA A 40 -16.59 -12.84 -4.69
C ALA A 40 -15.74 -11.75 -4.01
N ALA A 41 -15.45 -11.88 -2.71
CA ALA A 41 -14.57 -10.98 -1.98
C ALA A 41 -13.08 -11.09 -2.40
N GLN A 42 -12.69 -12.20 -3.04
CA GLN A 42 -11.37 -12.36 -3.64
C GLN A 42 -11.26 -11.74 -5.04
N THR A 43 -12.38 -11.42 -5.69
CA THR A 43 -12.34 -10.72 -6.98
C THR A 43 -11.69 -9.34 -6.80
N ARG A 44 -10.60 -9.12 -7.54
CA ARG A 44 -9.88 -7.85 -7.49
C ARG A 44 -10.32 -6.96 -8.64
N ILE A 45 -10.62 -5.72 -8.31
CA ILE A 45 -11.01 -4.67 -9.24
C ILE A 45 -9.74 -4.00 -9.76
N LYS A 46 -9.54 -3.99 -11.08
CA LYS A 46 -8.37 -3.40 -11.73
C LYS A 46 -8.57 -1.89 -11.93
N CYS A 47 -7.47 -1.13 -11.90
CA CYS A 47 -7.51 0.28 -12.26
C CYS A 47 -7.81 0.46 -13.75
N THR A 48 -8.77 1.34 -14.07
CA THR A 48 -9.22 1.63 -15.43
C THR A 48 -8.23 2.49 -16.24
N LYS A 49 -7.29 3.16 -15.56
CA LYS A 49 -6.27 4.01 -16.19
C LYS A 49 -5.02 3.25 -16.64
N GLY A 50 -5.03 1.92 -16.58
CA GLY A 50 -3.93 1.08 -17.07
C GLY A 50 -2.66 1.10 -16.20
N CYS A 51 -2.71 1.59 -14.95
CA CYS A 51 -1.54 1.65 -14.07
C CYS A 51 -1.12 0.29 -13.46
N GLY A 52 -1.81 -0.80 -13.79
CA GLY A 52 -1.53 -2.16 -13.30
C GLY A 52 -1.96 -2.45 -11.85
N ARG A 53 -2.44 -1.46 -11.08
CA ARG A 53 -2.88 -1.67 -9.69
C ARG A 53 -4.25 -2.35 -9.61
N THR A 54 -4.44 -3.18 -8.57
CA THR A 54 -5.69 -3.91 -8.31
C THR A 54 -6.12 -3.80 -6.84
N TYR A 55 -7.42 -3.79 -6.61
CA TYR A 55 -8.03 -3.48 -5.31
C TYR A 55 -9.11 -4.49 -4.95
N LYS A 56 -9.24 -4.86 -3.67
CA LYS A 56 -10.31 -5.75 -3.19
C LYS A 56 -11.67 -5.04 -3.06
N ARG A 57 -11.67 -3.72 -2.90
CA ARG A 57 -12.87 -2.91 -2.68
C ARG A 57 -12.92 -1.72 -3.63
N MET A 58 -14.13 -1.38 -4.08
CA MET A 58 -14.37 -0.26 -5.00
C MET A 58 -13.99 1.09 -4.38
N GLU A 59 -14.19 1.26 -3.08
CA GLU A 59 -13.79 2.46 -2.33
C GLU A 59 -12.29 2.76 -2.44
N HIS A 60 -11.45 1.72 -2.32
CA HIS A 60 -10.01 1.88 -2.45
C HIS A 60 -9.60 2.21 -3.88
N LEU A 61 -10.27 1.63 -4.88
CA LEU A 61 -10.06 1.99 -6.27
C LEU A 61 -10.45 3.44 -6.53
N LYS A 62 -11.61 3.91 -6.06
CA LYS A 62 -12.03 5.31 -6.20
C LYS A 62 -10.98 6.25 -5.61
N ARG A 63 -10.54 5.99 -4.37
CA ARG A 63 -9.49 6.79 -3.73
C ARG A 63 -8.19 6.80 -4.55
N HIS A 64 -7.80 5.64 -5.08
CA HIS A 64 -6.63 5.54 -5.96
C HIS A 64 -6.79 6.38 -7.22
N LEU A 65 -7.91 6.28 -7.91
CA LEU A 65 -8.18 7.03 -9.14
C LEU A 65 -8.12 8.55 -8.90
N VAL A 66 -8.64 9.01 -7.76
CA VAL A 66 -8.73 10.44 -7.44
C VAL A 66 -7.41 11.00 -6.91
N ASN A 67 -6.62 10.25 -6.13
CA ASN A 67 -5.49 10.82 -5.37
C ASN A 67 -4.11 10.26 -5.74
N GLU A 68 -4.04 9.12 -6.42
CA GLU A 68 -2.78 8.41 -6.66
C GLU A 68 -2.50 8.19 -8.14
N CYS A 69 -3.52 7.84 -8.92
CA CYS A 69 -3.33 7.33 -10.27
C CYS A 69 -2.84 8.44 -11.20
N GLY A 70 -1.60 8.31 -11.69
CA GLY A 70 -1.01 9.27 -12.62
C GLY A 70 -0.58 10.59 -11.97
N MET A 71 -0.65 10.72 -10.64
CA MET A 71 -0.24 11.94 -9.94
C MET A 71 1.05 11.74 -9.15
N PRO A 72 1.99 12.70 -9.22
CA PRO A 72 3.18 12.66 -8.39
C PRO A 72 2.82 12.88 -6.91
N PRO A 73 3.48 12.20 -5.97
CA PRO A 73 3.21 12.36 -4.53
C PRO A 73 3.47 13.81 -4.07
N PRO A 74 2.44 14.55 -3.60
CA PRO A 74 2.58 15.98 -3.32
C PRO A 74 3.31 16.27 -2.01
N HIS A 75 3.36 15.32 -1.06
CA HIS A 75 3.90 15.58 0.26
C HIS A 75 5.35 15.11 0.38
N GLN A 76 6.29 16.01 0.15
CA GLN A 76 7.71 15.77 0.42
C GLN A 76 8.03 15.90 1.91
N CYS A 77 8.92 15.04 2.41
CA CYS A 77 9.49 15.16 3.75
C CYS A 77 10.38 16.41 3.86
N TYR A 78 10.36 17.09 5.01
CA TYR A 78 11.18 18.28 5.21
C TYR A 78 12.67 17.99 5.44
N TYR A 79 13.02 16.74 5.76
CA TYR A 79 14.37 16.34 6.13
C TYR A 79 15.03 15.40 5.11
N CYS A 80 14.29 14.93 4.11
CA CYS A 80 14.82 14.01 3.09
C CYS A 80 14.03 14.14 1.79
N PRO A 81 14.56 13.66 0.64
CA PRO A 81 13.89 13.79 -0.66
C PRO A 81 12.68 12.86 -0.83
N ARG A 82 12.27 12.10 0.20
CA ARG A 82 11.19 11.13 0.09
C ARG A 82 9.82 11.81 0.01
N ARG A 83 9.01 11.38 -0.96
CA ARG A 83 7.67 11.94 -1.24
C ARG A 83 6.57 10.92 -0.95
N PHE A 84 5.42 11.42 -0.50
CA PHE A 84 4.27 10.62 -0.09
C PHE A 84 2.98 11.14 -0.75
N THR A 85 2.07 10.22 -1.08
CA THR A 85 0.75 10.56 -1.61
C THR A 85 -0.13 11.23 -0.54
N TYR A 86 -0.02 10.79 0.71
CA TYR A 86 -0.85 11.28 1.82
C TYR A 86 -0.03 11.98 2.90
N ASN A 87 -0.57 13.07 3.45
CA ASN A 87 0.08 13.84 4.53
C ASN A 87 0.33 12.98 5.77
N PHE A 88 -0.64 12.15 6.17
CA PHE A 88 -0.48 11.21 7.28
C PHE A 88 0.72 10.26 7.10
N SER A 89 0.93 9.75 5.88
CA SER A 89 2.08 8.89 5.58
C SER A 89 3.41 9.61 5.75
N ARG A 90 3.51 10.88 5.32
CA ARG A 90 4.68 11.72 5.56
C ARG A 90 4.92 11.94 7.05
N ARG A 91 3.88 12.29 7.82
CA ARG A 91 4.00 12.53 9.27
C ARG A 91 4.47 11.27 10.01
N LYS A 92 3.89 10.11 9.68
CA LYS A 92 4.34 8.82 10.22
C LYS A 92 5.82 8.56 9.90
N HIS A 93 6.25 8.84 8.68
CA HIS A 93 7.65 8.73 8.29
C HIS A 93 8.56 9.65 9.12
N MET A 94 8.14 10.89 9.40
CA MET A 94 8.93 11.82 10.21
C MET A 94 9.12 11.33 11.66
N VAL A 95 8.09 10.70 12.24
CA VAL A 95 8.20 10.09 13.57
C VAL A 95 9.14 8.89 13.56
N ILE A 96 8.97 7.97 12.61
CA ILE A 96 9.70 6.69 12.62
C ILE A 96 11.15 6.85 12.17
N VAL A 97 11.40 7.64 11.13
CA VAL A 97 12.74 7.76 10.50
C VAL A 97 13.53 8.93 11.08
N HIS A 98 12.89 10.05 11.35
CA HIS A 98 13.56 11.27 11.82
C HIS A 98 13.35 11.53 13.32
N LYS A 99 12.58 10.68 14.03
CA LYS A 99 12.29 10.81 15.47
C LYS A 99 11.72 12.19 15.85
N LYS A 100 10.91 12.78 14.96
CA LYS A 100 10.25 14.08 15.17
C LYS A 100 8.81 13.91 15.62
N ALA A 101 8.33 14.80 16.50
CA ALA A 101 6.99 14.69 17.05
C ALA A 101 5.95 15.25 16.08
N ILE A 102 4.76 14.64 16.08
CA ILE A 102 3.64 15.05 15.21
C ILE A 102 3.14 16.47 15.56
N SER A 103 3.30 16.88 16.82
CA SER A 103 2.97 18.20 17.39
C SER A 103 3.71 19.34 16.71
N ASP A 104 4.94 19.10 16.30
CA ASP A 104 5.86 20.11 15.74
C ASP A 104 5.36 20.67 14.39
N PHE A 105 4.30 20.06 13.82
CA PHE A 105 3.77 20.35 12.50
C PHE A 105 2.27 20.71 12.48
N ILE A 106 1.60 20.80 13.65
CA ILE A 106 0.19 21.23 13.76
C ILE A 106 0.10 22.74 13.96
N SER A 107 1.08 23.34 14.65
CA SER A 107 1.00 24.74 15.09
C SER A 107 1.50 25.77 14.08
N THR A 108 2.12 25.35 12.97
CA THR A 108 2.72 26.28 12.01
C THR A 108 1.97 26.22 10.68
N ALA A 109 1.16 27.25 10.41
CA ALA A 109 0.57 27.53 9.10
C ALA A 109 1.65 27.81 8.02
N SER A 110 2.90 27.93 8.42
CA SER A 110 4.08 28.08 7.56
C SER A 110 5.08 27.00 7.93
N GLY A 111 5.20 25.94 7.12
CA GLY A 111 6.15 24.85 7.38
C GLY A 111 7.61 25.36 7.49
N PRO A 112 8.51 24.58 8.11
CA PRO A 112 9.92 24.97 8.24
C PRO A 112 10.52 25.23 6.86
N LEU A 113 11.15 26.40 6.72
CA LEU A 113 11.77 26.90 5.49
C LEU A 113 12.59 25.80 4.80
N HIS A 114 12.08 25.35 3.67
CA HIS A 114 12.79 24.47 2.76
C HIS A 114 14.05 25.21 2.30
N GLN A 115 15.22 24.73 2.70
CA GLN A 115 16.48 25.19 2.09
C GLN A 115 16.42 24.83 0.60
N SER A 116 16.20 25.84 -0.22
CA SER A 116 16.27 25.77 -1.66
C SER A 116 17.66 25.30 -2.08
N THR A 117 17.77 24.03 -2.46
CA THR A 117 18.86 23.60 -3.34
C THR A 117 18.39 23.82 -4.78
N PRO A 118 19.19 24.47 -5.64
CA PRO A 118 18.82 24.65 -7.03
C PRO A 118 18.89 23.28 -7.72
N ILE A 119 17.75 22.80 -8.21
CA ILE A 119 17.71 21.70 -9.18
C ILE A 119 18.07 22.34 -10.52
N SER A 120 19.32 22.18 -10.97
CA SER A 120 19.69 22.44 -12.36
C SER A 120 18.90 21.47 -13.25
N SER A 121 17.79 21.92 -13.81
CA SER A 121 17.03 21.18 -14.82
C SER A 121 17.40 21.71 -16.20
N GLU A 122 18.39 21.09 -16.83
CA GLU A 122 18.62 21.22 -18.26
C GLU A 122 17.44 20.54 -18.99
N VAL A 123 16.44 21.34 -19.37
CA VAL A 123 15.33 20.87 -20.19
C VAL A 123 15.83 20.73 -21.63
N SER A 124 16.30 19.54 -21.99
CA SER A 124 16.57 19.19 -23.38
C SER A 124 15.23 19.10 -24.10
N ARG A 125 14.91 20.14 -24.88
CA ARG A 125 13.76 20.17 -25.78
C ARG A 125 14.00 19.12 -26.87
N GLY A 126 13.14 18.10 -26.92
CA GLY A 126 13.16 17.08 -27.97
C GLY A 126 12.95 17.69 -29.35
N ALA A 127 13.75 17.24 -30.31
CA ALA A 127 13.55 17.50 -31.73
C ALA A 127 12.30 16.76 -32.23
N PRO A 128 11.54 17.32 -33.19
CA PRO A 128 10.39 16.64 -33.78
C PRO A 128 10.85 15.47 -34.67
N VAL A 129 10.31 14.28 -34.41
CA VAL A 129 10.45 13.12 -35.30
C VAL A 129 9.44 13.25 -36.43
N THR A 130 9.93 13.45 -37.66
CA THR A 130 9.12 13.42 -38.88
C THR A 130 8.77 11.98 -39.23
N VAL A 131 7.47 11.67 -39.26
CA VAL A 131 6.94 10.39 -39.74
C VAL A 131 6.82 10.49 -41.27
N GLN A 132 7.59 9.69 -42.00
CA GLN A 132 7.39 9.49 -43.44
C GLN A 132 6.37 8.38 -43.66
N ILE A 133 5.27 8.71 -44.34
CA ILE A 133 4.29 7.76 -44.85
C ILE A 133 4.82 7.29 -46.20
N VAL A 134 5.02 5.98 -46.36
CA VAL A 134 5.33 5.38 -47.67
C VAL A 134 4.04 4.77 -48.23
N ASP A 135 3.52 5.36 -49.29
CA ASP A 135 2.42 4.80 -50.08
C ASP A 135 2.96 3.65 -50.94
N GLY A 136 2.55 2.42 -50.62
CA GLY A 136 2.85 1.23 -51.41
C GLY A 136 1.90 1.11 -52.60
N GLN A 137 2.35 1.52 -53.79
CA GLN A 137 1.71 1.16 -55.05
C GLN A 137 1.94 -0.32 -55.36
N SER A 138 0.84 -1.04 -55.61
CA SER A 138 0.86 -2.35 -56.27
C SER A 138 0.73 -2.15 -57.79
N GLN A 139 1.63 -2.76 -58.55
CA GLN A 139 1.38 -3.24 -59.91
C GLN A 139 1.66 -4.74 -59.94
#